data_AF-A0AAU2U5L7-F1
#
_entry.id   AF-A0AAU2U5L7-F1
#
_cell.length_a   1.000
_cell.length_b   1.000
_cell.length_c   1.000
_cell.angle_alpha   90.00
_cell.angle_beta   90.00
_cell.angle_gamma   90.00
#
_symmetry.space_group_name_H-M   'P 1'
#
loop_
_entity.id
_entity.type
_entity.pdbx_description
1 polymer ?
#
loop_
_entity_poly.entity_id
_entity_poly.type
_entity_poly.pdbx_seq_one_letter_code
_entity_poly.pdbx_strand_id
1 'polypeptide(L)'
;MKLISCATGREIEAGRKLYGQSGAAAGLAWRFERIAPRRNGVHHVHVSRPGGRKLGRIHREFHPSVFGCEITVEITWRRAVRHAAVHAWAKADDYLLAGVFALVPLAFFEHFHWAEAIVSALGMDGH
;
A
#
# COMPACT_ATOMS: atom_id res chain seq x y z
N MET A 1 2.30 -0.32 15.28
CA MET A 1 1.55 -1.25 16.16
C MET A 1 1.12 -0.46 17.37
N LYS A 2 -0.14 -0.56 17.75
CA LYS A 2 -0.75 0.20 18.84
C LYS A 2 -1.33 -0.79 19.84
N LEU A 3 -1.16 -0.52 21.13
CA LEU A 3 -1.86 -1.27 22.18
C LEU A 3 -3.16 -0.52 22.48
N ILE A 4 -4.31 -1.18 22.36
CA ILE A 4 -5.62 -0.54 22.53
C ILE A 4 -6.32 -1.19 23.73
N SER A 5 -6.92 -0.35 24.57
CA SER A 5 -7.80 -0.81 25.65
C SER A 5 -9.12 -1.30 25.07
N CYS A 6 -9.51 -2.55 25.32
CA CYS A 6 -10.81 -3.05 24.85
C CYS A 6 -11.99 -2.35 25.53
N ALA A 7 -11.79 -1.81 26.74
CA ALA A 7 -12.84 -1.10 27.48
C ALA A 7 -13.10 0.32 26.98
N THR A 8 -12.06 1.03 26.51
CA THR A 8 -12.16 2.45 26.14
C THR A 8 -11.95 2.71 24.65
N GLY A 9 -11.46 1.73 23.89
CA GLY A 9 -11.07 1.88 22.49
C GLY A 9 -9.88 2.82 22.26
N ARG A 10 -9.21 3.28 23.33
CA ARG A 10 -8.11 4.24 23.25
C ARG A 10 -6.76 3.54 23.19
N GLU A 11 -5.84 4.15 22.46
CA GLU A 11 -4.44 3.75 22.46
C GLU A 11 -3.80 3.97 23.83
N ILE A 12 -3.06 2.97 24.29
CA ILE A 12 -2.28 3.00 25.52
C ILE A 12 -0.82 3.22 25.16
N GLU A 13 -0.31 4.39 25.57
CA GLU A 13 1.08 4.76 25.37
C GLU A 13 2.04 4.00 26.30
N ALA A 14 3.26 3.79 25.82
CA ALA A 14 4.35 3.27 26.63
C ALA A 14 4.57 4.12 27.90
N GLY A 15 4.90 3.45 29.00
CA GLY A 15 5.06 4.05 30.33
C GLY A 15 3.78 4.10 31.17
N ARG A 16 2.60 3.84 30.59
CA ARG A 16 1.34 3.76 31.34
C ARG A 16 1.29 2.51 32.24
N LYS A 17 0.51 2.61 33.32
CA LYS A 17 0.23 1.46 34.19
C LYS A 17 -0.91 0.64 33.62
N LEU A 18 -0.69 -0.67 33.50
CA LEU A 18 -1.66 -1.70 33.18
C LEU A 18 -1.93 -2.51 34.45
N TYR A 19 -3.19 -2.88 34.67
CA TYR A 19 -3.59 -3.75 35.77
C TYR A 19 -3.94 -5.11 35.21
N GLY A 20 -3.29 -6.16 35.70
CA GLY A 20 -3.61 -7.52 35.27
C GLY A 20 -5.01 -7.89 35.74
N GLN A 21 -5.82 -8.40 34.81
CA GLN A 21 -7.19 -8.82 35.04
C GLN A 21 -7.29 -10.34 35.24
N SER A 22 -6.27 -11.11 34.81
CA SER A 22 -6.28 -12.57 34.88
C SER A 22 -4.88 -13.17 35.03
N GLY A 23 -4.84 -14.47 35.36
CA GLY A 23 -3.62 -15.26 35.48
C GLY A 23 -2.65 -14.77 36.56
N ALA A 24 -1.36 -15.06 36.39
CA ALA A 24 -0.31 -14.71 37.35
C ALA A 24 -0.06 -13.18 37.49
N ALA A 25 -0.68 -12.37 36.65
CA ALA A 25 -0.61 -10.91 36.71
C ALA A 25 -1.85 -10.28 37.38
N ALA A 26 -2.88 -11.07 37.72
CA ALA A 26 -4.14 -10.56 38.27
C ALA A 26 -3.91 -9.72 39.53
N GLY A 27 -4.57 -8.55 39.59
CA GLY A 27 -4.49 -7.62 40.73
C GLY A 27 -3.17 -6.85 40.85
N LEU A 28 -2.20 -7.08 39.96
CA LEU A 28 -0.89 -6.43 40.01
C LEU A 28 -0.82 -5.30 38.99
N ALA A 29 -0.21 -4.18 39.41
CA ALA A 29 0.11 -3.06 38.54
C ALA A 29 1.46 -3.30 37.84
N TRP A 30 1.45 -3.17 36.51
CA TRP A 30 2.60 -3.30 35.65
C TRP A 30 2.75 -2.03 34.81
N ARG A 31 3.96 -1.60 34.53
CA ARG A 31 4.25 -0.52 33.59
C ARG A 31 4.41 -1.11 32.20
N PHE A 32 3.62 -0.64 31.24
CA PHE A 32 3.79 -0.97 29.83
C PHE A 32 5.09 -0.35 29.32
N GLU A 33 5.93 -1.14 28.65
CA GLU A 33 7.17 -0.64 28.06
C GLU A 33 7.07 -0.59 26.53
N ARG A 34 6.67 -1.71 25.91
CA ARG A 34 6.60 -1.86 24.46
C ARG A 34 5.84 -3.13 24.07
N ILE A 35 5.46 -3.22 22.80
CA ILE A 35 4.98 -4.47 22.20
C ILE A 35 6.19 -5.32 21.79
N ALA A 36 6.21 -6.57 22.22
CA ALA A 36 7.23 -7.56 21.89
C ALA A 36 6.72 -8.49 20.77
N PRO A 37 7.32 -8.45 19.56
CA PRO A 37 6.97 -9.39 18.51
C PRO A 37 7.53 -10.77 18.79
N ARG A 38 6.71 -11.81 18.64
CA ARG A 38 7.15 -13.21 18.67
C ARG A 38 7.10 -13.85 17.29
N ARG A 39 7.97 -14.84 17.08
CA ARG A 39 8.12 -15.54 15.80
C ARG A 39 6.86 -16.30 15.36
N ASN A 40 5.97 -16.63 16.29
CA ASN A 40 4.70 -17.31 16.01
C ASN A 40 3.59 -16.36 15.55
N GLY A 41 3.90 -15.08 15.30
CA GLY A 41 2.92 -14.07 14.87
C GLY A 41 2.06 -13.50 16.00
N VAL A 42 2.14 -14.04 17.22
CA VAL A 42 1.40 -13.52 18.38
C VAL A 42 2.23 -12.44 19.07
N HIS A 43 1.75 -11.21 19.06
CA HIS A 43 2.41 -10.10 19.75
C HIS A 43 2.09 -10.12 21.24
N HIS A 44 3.10 -9.93 22.08
CA HIS A 44 2.96 -9.84 23.52
C HIS A 44 3.21 -8.41 24.01
N VAL A 45 2.67 -8.09 25.18
CA VAL A 45 2.91 -6.83 25.86
C VAL A 45 4.11 -7.03 26.79
N HIS A 46 5.21 -6.32 26.53
CA HIS A 46 6.35 -6.26 27.43
C HIS A 46 6.05 -5.25 28.54
N VAL A 47 6.09 -5.73 29.76
CA VAL A 47 5.76 -4.94 30.94
C VAL A 47 6.82 -5.09 32.01
N SER A 48 6.85 -4.13 32.93
CA SER A 48 7.77 -4.16 34.04
C SER A 48 7.13 -3.72 35.36
N ARG A 49 7.66 -4.19 36.48
CA ARG A 49 7.25 -3.71 37.81
C ARG A 49 8.43 -3.65 38.77
N PRO A 50 8.35 -2.86 39.85
CA PRO A 50 9.33 -2.94 40.92
C PRO A 50 9.35 -4.34 41.55
N GLY A 51 10.53 -4.96 41.64
CA GLY A 51 10.75 -6.27 42.25
C GLY A 51 11.13 -6.22 43.74
N GLY A 52 11.17 -5.02 44.33
CA GLY A 52 11.67 -4.79 45.68
C GLY A 52 13.19 -4.59 45.73
N ARG A 53 13.72 -4.39 46.94
CA ARG A 53 15.08 -3.88 47.19
C ARG A 53 16.23 -4.74 46.63
N LYS A 54 16.03 -6.05 46.48
CA LYS A 54 17.06 -7.00 46.02
C LYS A 54 16.96 -7.40 44.54
N LEU A 55 15.77 -7.32 43.96
CA LEU A 55 15.49 -7.81 42.59
C LEU A 55 15.45 -6.69 41.55
N GLY A 56 15.50 -5.42 41.96
CA GLY A 56 15.45 -4.29 41.04
C GLY A 56 14.10 -4.20 40.32
N ARG A 57 14.10 -4.32 38.99
CA ARG A 57 12.91 -4.23 38.14
C ARG A 57 12.65 -5.57 37.47
N ILE A 58 11.44 -6.10 37.66
CA ILE A 58 11.00 -7.36 37.08
C ILE A 58 10.39 -7.05 35.72
N HIS A 59 10.89 -7.69 34.67
CA HIS A 59 10.35 -7.60 33.32
C HIS A 59 9.67 -8.91 32.93
N ARG A 60 8.50 -8.82 32.31
CA ARG A 60 7.75 -9.98 31.80
C ARG A 60 7.01 -9.61 30.52
N GLU A 61 6.73 -10.64 29.73
CA GLU A 61 5.89 -10.54 28.55
C GLU A 61 4.59 -11.32 28.80
N PHE A 62 3.45 -10.68 28.53
CA PHE A 62 2.14 -11.31 28.65
C PHE A 62 1.34 -11.16 27.37
N HIS A 63 0.40 -12.07 27.16
CA HIS A 63 -0.61 -11.89 26.12
C HIS A 63 -1.47 -10.65 26.46
N PRO A 64 -1.83 -9.80 25.47
CA PRO A 64 -2.57 -8.55 25.74
C PRO A 64 -3.92 -8.75 26.43
N SER A 65 -4.58 -9.91 26.24
CA SER A 65 -5.82 -10.27 26.94
C SER A 65 -5.69 -10.32 28.46
N VAL A 66 -4.48 -10.53 29.01
CA VAL A 66 -4.21 -10.50 30.45
C VAL A 66 -4.56 -9.13 31.06
N PHE A 67 -4.51 -8.07 30.26
CA PHE A 67 -4.78 -6.69 30.67
C PHE A 67 -6.10 -6.15 30.08
N GLY A 68 -6.91 -6.98 29.43
CA GLY A 68 -8.10 -6.51 28.70
C GLY A 68 -7.74 -5.55 27.56
N CYS A 69 -6.61 -5.81 26.90
CA CYS A 69 -6.11 -5.01 25.79
C CYS A 69 -6.02 -5.87 24.53
N GLU A 70 -5.93 -5.20 23.38
CA GLU A 70 -5.66 -5.80 22.07
C GLU A 70 -4.53 -5.05 21.37
N ILE A 71 -3.89 -5.70 20.41
CA ILE A 71 -2.80 -5.09 19.62
C ILE A 71 -3.30 -4.92 18.20
N THR A 72 -3.33 -3.66 17.74
CA THR A 72 -3.74 -3.32 16.39
C THR A 72 -2.52 -2.98 15.54
N VAL A 73 -2.44 -3.59 14.36
CA VAL A 73 -1.40 -3.31 13.36
C VAL A 73 -2.05 -2.57 12.21
N GLU A 74 -1.81 -1.26 12.15
CA GLU A 74 -2.25 -0.44 11.02
C GLU A 74 -1.31 -0.68 9.84
N ILE A 75 -1.80 -1.39 8.81
CA ILE A 75 -1.05 -1.66 7.57
C ILE A 75 -1.37 -0.54 6.58
N THR A 76 -0.45 0.41 6.43
CA THR A 76 -0.56 1.43 5.38
C THR A 76 -0.01 0.89 4.07
N TRP A 77 -0.88 0.55 3.12
CA TRP A 77 -0.48 0.18 1.77
C TRP A 77 -0.05 1.43 0.99
N ARG A 78 1.26 1.57 0.75
CA ARG A 78 1.77 2.59 -0.17
C ARG A 78 1.81 2.01 -1.57
N ARG A 79 0.89 2.44 -2.44
CA ARG A 79 0.99 2.17 -3.89
C ARG A 79 2.10 3.05 -4.45
N ALA A 80 3.26 2.47 -4.76
CA ALA A 80 4.26 3.16 -5.56
C ALA A 80 3.71 3.32 -6.98
N VAL A 81 3.15 4.50 -7.29
CA VAL A 81 2.74 4.84 -8.65
C VAL A 81 4.01 5.18 -9.43
N ARG A 82 4.68 4.16 -9.96
CA ARG A 82 5.72 4.37 -10.98
C ARG A 82 5.04 4.84 -12.27
N HIS A 83 5.19 6.13 -12.56
CA HIS A 83 4.88 6.85 -13.80
C HIS A 83 4.05 6.09 -14.85
N ALA A 84 2.73 6.12 -14.71
CA ALA A 84 1.80 5.80 -15.80
C ALA A 84 1.92 6.78 -16.99
N ALA A 85 2.63 7.90 -16.82
CA ALA A 85 2.87 8.89 -17.85
C ALA A 85 3.69 8.35 -19.04
N VAL A 86 4.69 7.49 -18.79
CA VAL A 86 5.54 6.93 -19.87
C VAL A 86 4.71 6.04 -20.80
N HIS A 87 3.79 5.25 -20.25
CA HIS A 87 2.90 4.41 -21.05
C HIS A 87 1.80 5.20 -21.78
N ALA A 88 1.37 6.35 -21.24
CA ALA A 88 0.43 7.22 -21.92
C ALA A 88 1.06 7.89 -23.16
N TRP A 89 2.30 8.36 -23.05
CA TRP A 89 3.03 8.94 -24.18
C TRP A 89 3.35 7.90 -25.27
N ALA A 90 3.77 6.69 -24.88
CA ALA A 90 4.00 5.61 -25.85
C ALA A 90 2.73 5.27 -26.65
N LYS A 91 1.56 5.19 -25.99
CA LYS A 91 0.29 4.95 -26.69
C LYS A 91 -0.11 6.09 -27.62
N ALA A 92 0.11 7.34 -27.21
CA ALA A 92 -0.20 8.49 -28.06
C ALA A 92 0.64 8.49 -29.34
N ASP A 93 1.92 8.13 -29.23
CA ASP A 93 2.85 8.00 -30.36
C ASP A 93 2.43 6.87 -31.32
N ASP A 94 2.07 5.69 -30.79
CA ASP A 94 1.59 4.57 -31.60
C ASP A 94 0.34 4.92 -32.42
N TYR A 95 -0.64 5.63 -31.83
CA TYR A 95 -1.86 6.02 -32.55
C TYR A 95 -1.61 7.14 -33.58
N LEU A 96 -0.70 8.07 -33.28
CA LEU A 96 -0.27 9.09 -34.25
C LEU A 96 0.45 8.43 -35.43
N LEU A 97 1.36 7.49 -35.15
CA LEU A 97 2.08 6.76 -36.18
C LEU A 97 1.13 5.92 -37.05
N ALA A 98 0.17 5.23 -36.43
CA ALA A 98 -0.87 4.49 -37.14
C ALA A 98 -1.74 5.40 -38.01
N GLY A 99 -2.09 6.60 -37.53
CA GLY A 99 -2.80 7.61 -38.31
C GLY A 99 -2.01 8.07 -39.54
N VAL A 100 -0.71 8.35 -39.38
CA VAL A 100 0.18 8.72 -40.50
C VAL A 100 0.31 7.56 -41.50
N PHE A 101 0.49 6.33 -41.01
CA PHE A 101 0.54 5.13 -41.87
C PHE A 101 -0.78 4.84 -42.59
N ALA A 102 -1.93 5.25 -42.06
CA ALA A 102 -3.21 5.14 -42.75
C ALA A 102 -3.39 6.22 -43.83
N LEU A 103 -2.84 7.42 -43.62
CA LEU A 103 -2.94 8.53 -44.58
C LEU A 103 -2.04 8.34 -45.79
N VAL A 104 -0.90 7.66 -45.67
CA VAL A 104 0.03 7.45 -46.80
C VAL A 104 -0.61 6.59 -47.92
N PRO A 105 -1.15 5.39 -47.66
CA PRO A 105 -1.85 4.62 -48.69
C PRO A 105 -3.09 5.33 -49.24
N LEU A 106 -3.82 6.10 -48.41
CA LEU A 106 -4.98 6.86 -48.86
C LEU A 106 -4.58 7.99 -49.82
N ALA A 107 -3.54 8.75 -49.49
CA ALA A 107 -3.00 9.79 -50.37
C ALA A 107 -2.42 9.21 -51.66
N PHE A 108 -1.77 8.04 -51.60
CA PHE A 108 -1.32 7.32 -52.80
C PHE A 108 -2.51 6.81 -53.64
N PHE A 109 -3.54 6.25 -53.01
CA PHE A 109 -4.76 5.80 -53.68
C PHE A 109 -5.48 6.97 -54.37
N GLU A 110 -5.68 8.10 -53.67
CA GLU A 110 -6.24 9.31 -54.25
C GLU A 110 -5.38 9.85 -55.38
N HIS A 111 -4.05 9.91 -55.23
CA HIS A 111 -3.16 10.39 -56.27
C HIS A 111 -3.21 9.53 -57.54
N PHE A 112 -3.15 8.20 -57.41
CA PHE A 112 -3.17 7.30 -58.56
C PHE A 112 -4.57 7.20 -59.21
N HIS A 113 -5.66 7.22 -58.44
CA HIS A 113 -7.01 7.16 -59.01
C HIS A 113 -7.56 8.50 -59.50
N TRP A 114 -7.13 9.63 -58.94
CA TRP A 114 -7.40 10.94 -59.55
C TRP A 114 -6.49 11.22 -60.74
N ALA A 115 -5.29 10.66 -60.80
CA ALA A 115 -4.45 10.74 -62.00
C ALA A 115 -5.14 10.07 -63.20
N GLU A 116 -5.78 8.91 -63.04
CA GLU A 116 -6.58 8.29 -64.11
C GLU A 116 -7.79 9.14 -64.51
N ALA A 117 -8.49 9.75 -63.54
CA ALA A 117 -9.61 10.64 -63.83
C ALA A 117 -9.18 11.92 -64.57
N ILE A 118 -8.01 12.47 -64.26
CA ILE A 118 -7.43 13.65 -64.92
C ILE A 118 -6.93 13.30 -66.33
N VAL A 119 -6.27 12.16 -66.52
CA VAL A 119 -5.83 11.68 -67.85
C VAL A 119 -7.02 11.35 -68.75
N SER A 120 -8.06 10.73 -68.19
CA SER A 120 -9.34 10.47 -68.87
C SER A 120 -10.08 11.76 -69.27
N ALA A 121 -10.10 12.78 -68.38
CA ALA A 121 -10.74 14.06 -68.66
C ALA A 121 -9.93 14.94 -69.64
N LEU A 122 -8.61 14.77 -69.71
CA LEU A 122 -7.72 15.50 -70.64
C LEU A 122 -7.61 14.84 -72.03
N GLY A 123 -8.27 13.71 -72.27
CA GLY A 123 -8.45 13.16 -73.62
C GLY A 123 -7.13 12.84 -74.34
N MET A 124 -6.16 12.25 -73.64
CA MET A 124 -4.90 11.82 -74.23
C MET A 124 -4.89 10.34 -74.67
N ASP A 125 -6.07 9.75 -74.91
CA ASP A 125 -6.18 8.52 -75.70
C ASP A 125 -6.10 8.89 -77.19
N GLY A 126 -4.88 9.22 -77.61
CA GLY A 126 -4.53 9.46 -79.00
C GLY A 126 -4.54 8.17 -79.81
N HIS A 127 -5.53 8.05 -80.70
CA HIS A 127 -5.30 7.56 -82.06
C HIS A 127 -4.59 8.63 -82.89
#